data_AF-A0A9W9GQA0-F1
#
_entry.id   AF-A0A9W9GQA0-F1
#
_cell.length_a   1.000
_cell.length_b   1.000
_cell.length_c   1.000
_cell.angle_alpha   90.00
_cell.angle_beta   90.00
_cell.angle_gamma   90.00
#
_symmetry.space_group_name_H-M   'P 1'
#
loop_
_entity.id
_entity.type
_entity.pdbx_description
1 polymer ?
#
loop_
_entity_poly.entity_id
_entity_poly.type
_entity_poly.pdbx_seq_one_letter_code
_entity_poly.pdbx_strand_id
1 'polypeptide(L)'
;MGGGGKIPYPKEVWSPAGGWYAQPGNWKANTAIMGAFVIGVAAVAFSISADREYRDKMPEPGRFFPSRYWSRQIREHEKQQPANQS
;
A
#
# COMPACT_ATOMS: atom_id res chain seq x y z
N MET A 1 9.61 -4.82 29.58
CA MET A 1 9.07 -3.45 29.69
C MET A 1 7.79 -3.51 30.50
N GLY A 2 7.85 -3.13 31.78
CA GLY A 2 6.68 -3.13 32.66
C GLY A 2 6.03 -1.76 32.63
N GLY A 3 4.83 -1.66 32.06
CA GLY A 3 4.00 -0.47 32.28
C GLY A 3 3.71 -0.38 33.77
N GLY A 4 4.06 0.74 34.41
CA GLY A 4 3.69 1.01 35.80
C GLY A 4 2.19 0.83 36.02
N GLY A 5 1.78 0.68 37.29
CA GLY A 5 0.38 0.44 37.65
C GLY A 5 -0.58 1.45 36.99
N LYS A 6 -1.73 0.97 36.52
CA LYS A 6 -2.76 1.82 35.92
C LYS A 6 -3.34 2.76 36.96
N ILE A 7 -3.27 4.07 36.72
CA ILE A 7 -3.94 5.10 37.54
C ILE A 7 -5.45 5.00 37.29
N PRO A 8 -6.33 5.18 38.29
CA PRO A 8 -7.77 5.24 38.08
C PRO A 8 -8.16 6.29 37.02
N TYR A 9 -9.13 5.95 36.17
CA TYR A 9 -9.66 6.80 35.11
C TYR A 9 -11.18 6.58 34.95
N PRO A 10 -11.94 7.56 34.44
CA PRO A 10 -13.37 7.40 34.19
C PRO A 10 -13.61 6.39 33.05
N LYS A 11 -14.49 5.41 33.27
CA LYS A 11 -14.73 4.30 32.32
C LYS A 11 -15.82 4.62 31.31
N GLU A 12 -16.63 5.62 31.62
CA GLU A 12 -17.77 6.11 30.87
C GLU A 12 -17.39 7.08 29.76
N VAL A 13 -16.17 7.63 29.80
CA VAL A 13 -15.67 8.55 28.78
C VAL A 13 -15.24 7.79 27.53
N TRP A 14 -15.80 8.17 26.39
CA TRP A 14 -15.46 7.61 25.08
C TRP A 14 -14.79 8.66 24.18
N SER A 15 -13.81 8.21 23.40
CA SER A 15 -13.18 8.98 22.33
C SER A 15 -12.88 8.08 21.14
N PRO A 16 -12.92 8.59 19.90
CA PRO A 16 -12.67 7.80 18.69
C PRO A 16 -11.25 7.21 18.65
N ALA A 17 -10.27 7.85 19.28
CA ALA A 17 -8.89 7.36 19.34
C ALA A 17 -8.68 6.30 20.44
N GLY A 18 -9.71 6.02 21.25
CA GLY A 18 -9.63 5.21 22.46
C GLY A 18 -9.63 6.05 23.73
N GLY A 19 -9.01 5.53 24.79
CA GLY A 19 -8.94 6.18 26.10
C GLY A 19 -7.71 5.72 26.88
N TRP A 20 -7.74 5.91 28.20
CA TRP A 20 -6.63 5.53 29.06
C TRP A 20 -6.33 4.03 28.98
N TYR A 21 -5.09 3.70 28.57
CA TYR A 21 -4.58 2.33 28.50
C TYR A 21 -5.47 1.37 27.67
N ALA A 22 -6.02 1.86 26.55
CA ALA A 22 -6.89 1.08 25.68
C ALA A 22 -6.17 -0.18 25.18
N GLN A 23 -6.67 -1.35 25.59
CA GLN A 23 -6.17 -2.66 25.16
C GLN A 23 -7.36 -3.60 24.93
N PRO A 24 -8.14 -3.39 23.85
CA PRO A 24 -9.32 -4.18 23.59
C PRO A 24 -8.92 -5.63 23.26
N GLY A 25 -9.71 -6.60 23.72
CA GLY A 25 -9.38 -8.03 23.55
C GLY A 25 -9.31 -8.49 22.08
N ASN A 26 -9.96 -7.77 21.18
CA ASN A 26 -10.01 -8.04 19.74
C ASN A 26 -9.01 -7.24 18.89
N TRP A 27 -8.02 -6.57 19.50
CA TRP A 27 -7.09 -5.69 18.78
C TRP A 27 -6.45 -6.35 17.55
N LYS A 28 -6.09 -7.63 17.64
CA LYS A 28 -5.46 -8.38 16.53
C LYS A 28 -6.36 -8.47 15.30
N ALA A 29 -7.63 -8.82 15.51
CA ALA A 29 -8.60 -8.96 14.42
C ALA A 29 -8.90 -7.60 13.79
N ASN A 30 -9.10 -6.56 14.61
CA ASN A 30 -9.37 -5.21 14.12
C ASN A 30 -8.19 -4.67 13.29
N THR A 31 -6.95 -4.86 13.76
CA THR A 31 -5.75 -4.48 13.01
C THR A 31 -5.62 -5.26 11.71
N ALA A 32 -5.93 -6.57 11.71
CA ALA A 32 -5.89 -7.37 10.49
C ALA A 32 -6.91 -6.88 9.45
N ILE A 33 -8.14 -6.56 9.87
CA ILE A 33 -9.19 -6.03 8.99
C ILE A 33 -8.76 -4.68 8.40
N MET A 34 -8.28 -3.75 9.24
CA MET A 34 -7.84 -2.44 8.77
C MET A 34 -6.60 -2.53 7.86
N GLY A 35 -5.67 -3.44 8.17
CA GLY A 35 -4.51 -3.70 7.33
C GLY A 35 -4.91 -4.24 5.95
N ALA A 36 -5.83 -5.21 5.91
CA ALA A 36 -6.37 -5.74 4.66
C ALA A 36 -7.08 -4.66 3.83
N PHE A 37 -7.85 -3.79 4.49
CA PHE A 37 -8.52 -2.66 3.84
C PHE A 37 -7.51 -1.69 3.20
N VAL A 38 -6.49 -1.27 3.95
CA VAL A 38 -5.44 -0.36 3.45
C VAL A 38 -4.69 -0.98 2.26
N ILE A 39 -4.30 -2.25 2.36
CA ILE A 39 -3.64 -2.98 1.27
C ILE A 39 -4.55 -3.07 0.04
N GLY A 40 -5.84 -3.37 0.23
CA GLY A 40 -6.81 -3.44 -0.85
C GLY A 40 -6.95 -2.12 -1.60
N VAL A 41 -7.10 -1.01 -0.88
CA VAL A 41 -7.17 0.33 -1.48
C VAL A 41 -5.88 0.67 -2.22
N ALA A 42 -4.72 0.42 -1.60
CA ALA A 42 -3.43 0.67 -2.23
C ALA A 42 -3.23 -0.15 -3.51
N ALA A 43 -3.63 -1.43 -3.51
CA ALA A 43 -3.53 -2.30 -4.68
C ALA A 43 -4.41 -1.82 -5.84
N VAL A 44 -5.65 -1.39 -5.56
CA VAL A 44 -6.54 -0.83 -6.58
C VAL A 44 -5.99 0.48 -7.15
N ALA A 45 -5.56 1.40 -6.28
CA ALA A 45 -4.95 2.66 -6.69
C ALA A 45 -3.69 2.44 -7.53
N PHE A 46 -2.84 1.48 -7.12
CA PHE A 46 -1.64 1.10 -7.86
C PHE A 46 -1.97 0.51 -9.24
N SER A 47 -2.94 -0.41 -9.34
CA SER A 47 -3.35 -1.00 -10.62
C SER A 47 -3.83 0.09 -11.59
N ILE A 48 -4.69 0.98 -11.10
CA ILE A 48 -5.20 2.10 -11.88
C ILE A 48 -4.06 3.03 -12.32
N SER A 49 -3.13 3.33 -11.42
CA SER A 49 -1.97 4.17 -11.72
C SER A 49 -1.08 3.53 -12.79
N ALA A 50 -0.81 2.23 -12.70
CA ALA A 50 0.01 1.49 -13.65
C ALA A 50 -0.64 1.40 -15.05
N ASP A 51 -1.97 1.30 -15.10
CA ASP A 51 -2.72 1.28 -16.37
C ASP A 51 -2.82 2.66 -17.01
N ARG A 52 -2.87 3.72 -16.21
CA ARG A 52 -2.98 5.12 -16.67
C ARG A 52 -1.65 5.83 -16.84
N GLU A 53 -0.55 5.18 -16.48
CA GLU A 53 0.77 5.77 -16.62
C GLU A 53 1.08 6.04 -18.10
N TYR A 54 1.37 7.30 -18.39
CA TYR A 54 1.77 7.77 -19.71
C TYR A 54 3.14 8.48 -19.62
N ARG A 55 3.98 8.25 -20.62
CA ARG A 55 5.31 8.81 -20.79
C ARG A 55 5.48 9.31 -22.21
N ASP A 56 5.96 10.55 -22.34
CA ASP A 56 6.27 11.16 -23.63
C ASP A 56 7.52 10.54 -24.28
N LYS A 57 8.53 10.20 -23.46
CA LYS A 57 9.75 9.51 -23.91
C LYS A 57 9.81 8.10 -23.33
N MET A 58 9.90 7.11 -24.21
CA MET A 58 10.17 5.73 -23.80
C MET A 58 11.61 5.56 -23.29
N PRO A 59 11.83 4.71 -22.28
CA PRO A 59 13.14 4.49 -21.71
C PRO A 59 14.08 3.81 -22.70
N GLU A 60 15.36 4.15 -22.58
CA GLU A 60 16.43 3.61 -23.45
C GLU A 60 16.63 2.09 -23.21
N PRO A 61 16.94 1.31 -24.27
CA PRO A 61 17.27 -0.10 -24.13
C PRO A 61 18.41 -0.31 -23.11
N GLY A 62 18.31 -1.36 -22.29
CA GLY A 62 19.32 -1.69 -21.27
C GLY A 62 19.25 -0.89 -19.96
N ARG A 63 18.49 0.21 -19.88
CA ARG A 63 18.32 0.95 -18.62
C ARG A 63 17.37 0.25 -17.66
N PHE A 64 17.74 0.16 -16.38
CA PHE A 64 16.86 -0.35 -15.32
C PHE A 64 15.91 0.72 -14.82
N PHE A 65 14.64 0.35 -14.70
CA PHE A 65 13.59 1.11 -14.01
C PHE A 65 12.49 0.13 -13.62
N PRO A 66 11.94 0.22 -12.40
CA PRO A 66 11.09 -0.84 -11.87
C PRO A 66 9.69 -0.87 -12.51
N SER A 67 9.19 0.29 -12.93
CA SER A 67 7.90 0.42 -13.64
C SER A 67 7.80 -0.34 -14.95
N ARG A 68 8.93 -0.80 -15.51
CA ARG A 68 8.96 -1.72 -16.65
C ARG A 68 8.04 -2.92 -16.47
N TYR A 69 7.92 -3.41 -15.25
CA TYR A 69 7.19 -4.65 -14.95
C TYR A 69 5.67 -4.47 -14.85
N TRP A 70 5.18 -3.26 -14.56
CA TRP A 70 3.76 -3.03 -14.30
C TRP A 70 3.10 -1.99 -15.21
N SER A 71 3.82 -0.97 -15.65
CA SER A 71 3.24 0.12 -16.46
C SER A 71 2.78 -0.40 -17.82
N ARG A 72 1.51 -0.19 -18.12
CA ARG A 72 0.87 -0.73 -19.33
C ARG A 72 1.54 -0.23 -20.61
N GLN A 73 1.76 1.07 -20.71
CA GLN A 73 2.36 1.71 -21.89
C GLN A 73 3.73 1.12 -22.25
N ILE A 74 4.57 0.82 -21.25
CA ILE A 74 5.91 0.27 -21.45
C ILE A 74 5.83 -1.18 -21.91
N ARG A 75 5.00 -1.99 -21.22
CA ARG A 75 4.83 -3.41 -21.56
C ARG A 75 4.29 -3.59 -22.97
N GLU A 76 3.38 -2.71 -23.41
CA GLU A 76 2.85 -2.72 -24.77
C GLU A 76 3.91 -2.26 -25.80
N HIS A 77 4.66 -1.20 -25.49
CA HIS A 77 5.75 -0.71 -26.35
C HIS A 77 6.88 -1.74 -26.51
N GLU A 78 7.25 -2.47 -25.46
CA GLU A 78 8.30 -3.50 -25.52
C GLU A 78 7.84 -4.77 -26.25
N LYS A 79 6.54 -5.13 -26.17
CA LYS A 79 5.99 -6.25 -26.96
C LYS A 79 5.94 -5.97 -28.46
N GLN A 80 5.79 -4.71 -28.85
CA GLN A 80 5.71 -4.29 -30.25
C GLN A 80 7.09 -4.16 -30.90
N GLN A 81 8.17 -4.06 -30.12
CA GLN A 81 9.52 -4.12 -30.65
C GLN A 81 9.80 -5.57 -31.07
N PRO A 82 9.99 -5.86 -32.38
CA PRO A 82 10.45 -7.17 -32.80
C PRO A 82 11.79 -7.48 -32.13
N ALA A 83 12.14 -8.75 -32.01
CA ALA A 83 13.43 -9.26 -31.47
C ALA A 83 14.67 -8.84 -32.30
N ASN A 84 14.65 -7.68 -32.94
CA ASN A 84 15.69 -7.10 -33.78
C ASN A 84 16.73 -6.32 -32.95
N GLN A 85 17.14 -6.89 -31.83
CA GLN A 85 18.33 -6.46 -31.08
C GLN A 85 19.20 -7.69 -30.76
N SER A 86 19.41 -8.54 -31.76
CA SER A 86 20.45 -9.58 -31.78
C SER A 86 21.38 -9.30 -32.95
#